data_AF-A0A565BCZ7-F1
#
_entry.id   AF-A0A565BCZ7-F1
#
_cell.length_a   1.000
_cell.length_b   1.000
_cell.length_c   1.000
_cell.angle_alpha   90.00
_cell.angle_beta   90.00
_cell.angle_gamma   90.00
#
_symmetry.space_group_name_H-M   'P 1'
#
loop_
_entity.id
_entity.type
_entity.pdbx_description
1 polymer ?
#
loop_
_entity_poly.entity_id
_entity_poly.type
_entity_poly.pdbx_seq_one_letter_code
_entity_poly.pdbx_strand_id
1 'polypeptide(L)'
;MKMTTRVGLALCVVVLCVGIGALVLHFVEGLEFVDSVYVSVMSVTTVGYGGFKTVQGGLFAAVWILVSTLAVLRPFLYLAALRIDRGNRKAVKSALDREITVEDLLAADTYKHGFISKSEYIVVKLKEMGKIRDIDINKVVNQFDKLDPNSLGKITLPDLLGALL
;
A
#
# COMPACT_ATOMS: atom_id res chain seq x y z
N MET A 1 -0.44 11.43 13.96
CA MET A 1 -1.32 12.49 13.42
C MET A 1 -2.68 11.88 13.11
N LYS A 2 -3.77 12.43 13.67
CA LYS A 2 -5.13 11.89 13.55
C LYS A 2 -5.60 11.92 12.08
N MET A 3 -6.27 10.86 11.64
CA MET A 3 -6.73 10.68 10.25
C MET A 3 -7.56 11.85 9.71
N THR A 4 -8.28 12.56 10.58
CA THR A 4 -9.09 13.73 10.25
C THR A 4 -8.28 14.92 9.75
N THR A 5 -7.06 15.14 10.25
CA THR A 5 -6.23 16.27 9.81
C THR A 5 -5.67 16.06 8.41
N ARG A 6 -5.44 14.80 8.01
CA ARG A 6 -4.92 14.46 6.67
C ARG A 6 -6.01 14.59 5.59
N VAL A 7 -7.25 14.23 5.91
CA VAL A 7 -8.40 14.43 5.02
C VAL A 7 -8.72 15.90 4.85
N GLY A 8 -8.71 16.67 5.94
CA GLY A 8 -8.91 18.13 5.88
C GLY A 8 -7.86 18.83 5.01
N LEU A 9 -6.59 18.41 5.11
CA LEU A 9 -5.51 18.97 4.28
C LEU A 9 -5.70 18.64 2.79
N ALA A 10 -6.07 17.41 2.44
CA ALA A 10 -6.38 17.03 1.06
C ALA A 10 -7.54 17.86 0.47
N LEU A 11 -8.60 18.06 1.25
CA LEU A 11 -9.77 18.83 0.83
C LEU A 11 -9.43 20.32 0.66
N CYS A 12 -8.59 20.86 1.56
CA CYS A 12 -8.07 22.22 1.46
C CYS A 12 -7.23 22.41 0.19
N VAL A 13 -6.36 21.46 -0.16
CA VAL A 13 -5.55 21.51 -1.39
C VAL A 13 -6.43 21.54 -2.64
N VAL A 14 -7.51 20.75 -2.68
CA VAL A 14 -8.45 20.75 -3.82
C VAL A 14 -9.15 22.11 -3.95
N VAL A 15 -9.65 22.67 -2.85
CA VAL A 15 -10.30 23.99 -2.86
C VAL A 15 -9.34 25.08 -3.31
N LEU A 16 -8.09 25.06 -2.85
CA LEU A 16 -7.06 26.01 -3.28
C LEU A 16 -6.73 25.86 -4.77
N CYS A 17 -6.65 24.63 -5.29
CA CYS A 17 -6.46 24.40 -6.73
C CYS A 17 -7.64 24.98 -7.55
N VAL A 18 -8.88 24.76 -7.14
CA VAL A 18 -10.03 25.34 -7.85
C VAL A 18 -10.02 26.87 -7.78
N GLY A 19 -9.70 27.44 -6.61
CA GLY A 19 -9.62 28.89 -6.42
C GLY A 19 -8.55 29.56 -7.27
N ILE A 20 -7.33 28.99 -7.31
CA ILE A 20 -6.22 29.52 -8.12
C ILE A 20 -6.54 29.39 -9.62
N GLY A 21 -7.11 28.26 -10.05
CA GLY A 21 -7.50 28.04 -11.44
C GLY A 21 -8.58 29.02 -11.89
N ALA A 22 -9.60 29.26 -11.08
CA ALA A 22 -10.66 30.23 -11.37
C ALA A 22 -10.11 31.67 -11.44
N LEU A 23 -9.23 32.05 -10.50
CA LEU A 23 -8.65 33.38 -10.45
C LEU A 23 -7.78 33.65 -11.69
N VAL A 24 -6.94 32.70 -12.11
CA VAL A 24 -6.14 32.88 -13.33
C VAL A 24 -7.01 32.93 -14.58
N LEU A 25 -8.06 32.12 -14.68
CA LEU A 25 -8.99 32.16 -15.82
C LEU A 25 -9.78 33.48 -15.89
N HIS A 26 -10.16 34.03 -14.75
CA HIS A 26 -10.80 35.35 -14.67
C HIS A 26 -9.88 36.46 -15.21
N PHE A 27 -8.59 36.45 -14.84
CA PHE A 27 -7.63 37.46 -15.29
C PHE A 27 -7.15 37.26 -16.74
N VAL A 28 -6.99 36.01 -17.20
CA VAL A 28 -6.44 35.70 -18.53
C VAL A 28 -7.50 35.74 -19.62
N GLU A 29 -8.70 35.20 -19.37
CA GLU A 29 -9.76 35.17 -20.38
C GLU A 29 -10.82 36.28 -20.20
N GLY A 30 -10.76 37.06 -19.11
CA GLY A 30 -11.75 38.09 -18.82
C GLY A 30 -13.17 37.53 -18.62
N LEU A 31 -13.27 36.23 -18.34
CA LEU A 31 -14.55 35.54 -18.13
C LEU A 31 -15.22 36.04 -16.86
N GLU A 32 -16.55 36.05 -16.82
CA GLU A 32 -17.31 36.33 -15.61
C GLU A 32 -16.88 35.37 -14.49
N PHE A 33 -16.84 35.84 -13.24
CA PHE A 33 -16.27 35.07 -12.13
C PHE A 33 -16.91 33.67 -11.99
N VAL A 34 -18.22 33.57 -12.22
CA VAL A 34 -18.97 32.31 -12.18
C VAL A 34 -18.55 31.36 -13.30
N ASP A 35 -18.36 31.86 -14.53
CA ASP A 35 -17.89 31.06 -15.67
C ASP A 35 -16.45 30.59 -15.48
N SER A 36 -15.58 31.42 -14.89
CA SER A 36 -14.19 31.05 -14.59
C SER A 36 -14.09 29.93 -13.55
N VAL A 37 -14.95 29.96 -12.52
CA VAL A 37 -15.06 28.89 -11.53
C VAL A 37 -15.62 27.62 -12.17
N TYR A 38 -16.65 27.73 -13.00
CA TYR A 38 -17.25 26.60 -13.70
C TYR A 38 -16.22 25.88 -14.59
N VAL A 39 -15.51 26.62 -15.45
CA VAL A 39 -14.47 26.06 -16.32
C VAL A 39 -13.33 25.45 -15.50
N SER A 40 -12.90 26.09 -14.41
CA SER A 40 -11.86 25.55 -13.52
C SER A 40 -12.27 24.23 -12.87
N VAL A 41 -13.49 24.15 -12.33
CA VAL A 41 -14.02 22.91 -11.75
C VAL A 41 -14.09 21.81 -12.81
N MET A 42 -14.62 22.12 -14.00
CA MET A 42 -14.77 21.15 -15.09
C MET A 42 -13.44 20.61 -15.63
N SER A 43 -12.38 21.43 -15.60
CA SER A 43 -11.01 21.01 -15.92
C SER A 43 -10.42 20.12 -14.83
N VAL A 44 -10.60 20.48 -13.55
CA VAL A 44 -10.09 19.69 -12.41
C VAL A 44 -10.80 18.36 -12.27
N THR A 45 -12.10 18.29 -12.58
CA THR A 45 -12.88 17.05 -12.60
C THR A 45 -12.68 16.25 -13.88
N THR A 46 -11.82 16.69 -14.80
CA THR A 46 -11.54 16.04 -16.09
C THR A 46 -12.76 15.83 -16.99
N VAL A 47 -13.84 16.58 -16.74
CA VAL A 47 -15.08 16.47 -17.52
C VAL A 47 -14.90 17.14 -18.90
N GLY A 48 -14.13 18.23 -18.97
CA GLY A 48 -13.58 18.73 -20.24
C GLY A 48 -14.54 19.49 -21.15
N TYR A 49 -15.73 19.89 -20.70
CA TYR A 49 -16.68 20.67 -21.52
C TYR A 49 -16.38 22.19 -21.59
N GLY A 50 -15.37 22.68 -20.87
CA GLY A 50 -14.97 24.09 -20.90
C GLY A 50 -14.09 24.40 -22.11
N GLY A 51 -14.60 25.19 -23.06
CA GLY A 51 -13.83 25.65 -24.22
C GLY A 51 -13.13 26.98 -23.94
N PHE A 52 -11.80 27.00 -24.03
CA PHE A 52 -11.00 28.23 -23.94
C PHE A 52 -11.19 29.06 -25.20
N LYS A 53 -11.50 30.35 -25.04
CA LYS A 53 -11.64 31.27 -26.18
C LYS A 53 -10.28 31.75 -26.68
N THR A 54 -9.23 31.64 -25.85
CA THR A 54 -7.88 32.12 -26.16
C THR A 54 -6.86 31.00 -26.22
N VAL A 55 -5.88 31.13 -27.14
CA VAL A 55 -4.77 30.17 -27.28
C VAL A 55 -3.90 30.14 -26.01
N GLN A 56 -3.75 31.29 -25.34
CA GLN A 56 -3.01 31.42 -24.08
C GLN A 56 -3.73 30.73 -22.91
N GLY A 57 -5.06 30.86 -22.81
CA GLY A 57 -5.88 30.15 -21.83
C GLY A 57 -5.83 28.63 -22.00
N GLY A 58 -5.83 28.16 -23.24
CA GLY A 58 -5.71 26.74 -23.56
C GLY A 58 -4.37 26.11 -23.13
N LEU A 59 -3.25 26.79 -23.37
CA LEU A 59 -1.93 26.29 -22.95
C LEU A 59 -1.79 26.29 -21.42
N PHE A 60 -2.28 27.33 -20.76
CA PHE A 60 -2.33 27.40 -19.30
C PHE A 60 -3.17 26.26 -18.73
N ALA A 61 -4.35 26.01 -19.31
CA ALA A 61 -5.23 24.94 -18.88
C ALA A 61 -4.61 23.55 -19.03
N ALA A 62 -3.89 23.28 -20.12
CA ALA A 62 -3.20 22.00 -20.31
C ALA A 62 -2.16 21.74 -19.20
N VAL A 63 -1.34 22.74 -18.87
CA VAL A 63 -0.36 22.65 -17.78
C VAL A 63 -1.06 22.55 -16.42
N TRP A 64 -2.15 23.31 -16.23
CA TRP A 64 -2.91 23.34 -14.99
C TRP A 64 -3.62 22.01 -14.69
N ILE A 65 -4.17 21.35 -15.72
CA ILE A 65 -4.81 20.03 -15.60
C ILE A 65 -3.78 18.98 -15.17
N LEU A 66 -2.55 19.02 -15.70
CA LEU A 66 -1.48 18.11 -15.28
C LEU A 66 -1.11 18.30 -13.80
N VAL A 67 -0.95 19.55 -13.37
CA VAL A 67 -0.59 19.87 -11.98
C VAL A 67 -1.71 19.50 -11.00
N SER A 68 -2.96 19.83 -11.34
CA SER A 68 -4.13 19.51 -10.50
C SER A 68 -4.38 18.00 -10.38
N THR A 69 -4.23 17.25 -11.47
CA THR A 69 -4.36 15.77 -11.44
C THR A 69 -3.31 15.15 -10.52
N LEU A 70 -2.06 15.61 -10.57
CA LEU A 70 -1.00 15.13 -9.67
C LEU A 70 -1.25 15.48 -8.20
N ALA A 71 -1.82 16.67 -7.94
CA ALA A 71 -2.20 17.09 -6.60
C ALA A 71 -3.33 16.23 -6.01
N VAL A 72 -4.32 15.84 -6.82
CA VAL A 72 -5.46 14.98 -6.42
C VAL A 72 -5.05 13.51 -6.29
N LEU A 73 -4.11 13.04 -7.09
CA LEU A 73 -3.64 11.65 -7.07
C LEU A 73 -3.01 11.25 -5.72
N ARG A 74 -2.27 12.17 -5.08
CA ARG A 74 -1.57 11.91 -3.81
C ARG A 74 -2.52 11.54 -2.66
N PRO A 75 -3.59 12.30 -2.36
CA PRO A 75 -4.64 11.90 -1.43
C PRO A 75 -5.29 10.57 -1.78
N PHE A 76 -5.55 10.30 -3.06
CA PHE A 76 -6.23 9.09 -3.51
C PHE A 76 -5.38 7.83 -3.28
N LEU A 77 -4.09 7.89 -3.64
CA LEU A 77 -3.12 6.83 -3.35
C LEU A 77 -2.98 6.57 -1.85
N TYR A 78 -3.02 7.62 -1.03
CA TYR A 78 -2.97 7.49 0.42
C TYR A 78 -4.25 6.85 0.99
N LEU A 79 -5.44 7.20 0.47
CA LEU A 79 -6.70 6.54 0.84
C LEU A 79 -6.71 5.06 0.46
N ALA A 80 -6.16 4.71 -0.70
CA ALA A 80 -5.97 3.32 -1.12
C ALA A 80 -5.04 2.57 -0.17
N ALA A 81 -3.90 3.17 0.21
CA ALA A 81 -2.97 2.59 1.18
C ALA A 81 -3.64 2.38 2.56
N LEU A 82 -4.51 3.30 3.00
CA LEU A 82 -5.26 3.16 4.25
C LEU A 82 -6.27 2.01 4.25
N ARG A 83 -6.91 1.72 3.11
CA ARG A 83 -7.80 0.55 2.97
C ARG A 83 -7.02 -0.74 3.12
N ILE A 84 -5.86 -0.83 2.47
CA ILE A 84 -4.96 -1.98 2.53
C ILE A 84 -4.50 -2.23 3.98
N ASP A 85 -4.10 -1.17 4.68
CA ASP A 85 -3.55 -1.29 6.03
C ASP A 85 -4.61 -1.66 7.08
N ARG A 86 -5.87 -1.26 6.89
CA ARG A 86 -6.99 -1.66 7.77
C ARG A 86 -7.43 -3.10 7.59
N GLY A 87 -7.42 -3.62 6.36
CA GLY A 87 -7.73 -5.03 6.08
C GLY A 87 -6.69 -5.94 6.71
N ASN A 88 -5.41 -5.63 6.49
CA ASN A 88 -4.29 -6.41 7.02
C ASN A 88 -4.28 -6.47 8.55
N ARG A 89 -4.57 -5.36 9.24
CA ARG A 89 -4.56 -5.35 10.71
C ARG A 89 -5.65 -6.21 11.35
N LYS A 90 -6.84 -6.28 10.73
CA LYS A 90 -7.94 -7.14 11.23
C LYS A 90 -7.66 -8.62 10.97
N ALA A 91 -7.15 -8.96 9.79
CA ALA A 91 -6.73 -10.32 9.46
C ALA A 91 -5.60 -10.81 10.39
N VAL A 92 -4.58 -9.97 10.60
CA VAL A 92 -3.45 -10.27 11.50
C VAL A 92 -3.90 -10.43 12.96
N LYS A 93 -4.82 -9.59 13.44
CA LYS A 93 -5.32 -9.69 14.82
C LYS A 93 -6.19 -10.94 15.01
N SER A 94 -7.03 -11.25 14.02
CA SER A 94 -7.85 -12.48 14.03
C SER A 94 -7.00 -13.74 13.94
N ALA A 95 -5.87 -13.70 13.24
CA ALA A 95 -4.89 -14.79 13.20
C ALA A 95 -4.16 -14.96 14.54
N LEU A 96 -3.91 -13.87 15.28
CA LEU A 96 -3.21 -13.94 16.57
C LEU A 96 -4.11 -14.49 17.69
N ASP A 97 -5.38 -14.08 17.73
CA ASP A 97 -6.35 -14.47 18.76
C ASP A 97 -6.97 -15.86 18.53
N ARG A 98 -6.76 -16.50 17.37
CA ARG A 98 -7.25 -17.86 17.08
C ARG A 98 -6.38 -18.90 17.80
N GLU A 99 -6.96 -19.64 18.74
CA GLU A 99 -6.33 -20.83 19.31
C GLU A 99 -6.09 -21.88 18.22
N ILE A 100 -4.92 -22.53 18.22
CA ILE A 100 -4.58 -23.55 17.21
C ILE A 100 -5.46 -24.78 17.47
N THR A 101 -6.25 -25.17 16.47
CA THR A 101 -7.13 -26.35 16.57
C THR A 101 -6.34 -27.62 16.21
N VAL A 102 -6.81 -28.78 16.68
CA VAL A 102 -6.18 -30.10 16.44
C VAL A 102 -6.00 -30.41 14.94
N GLU A 103 -6.87 -29.87 14.07
CA GLU A 103 -6.74 -30.02 12.62
C GLU A 103 -5.66 -29.13 12.00
N ASP A 104 -5.45 -27.91 12.53
CA ASP A 104 -4.32 -27.06 12.14
C ASP A 104 -2.99 -27.68 12.60
N LEU A 105 -3.01 -28.36 13.76
CA LEU A 105 -1.91 -29.17 14.28
C LEU A 105 -1.56 -30.32 13.34
N LEU A 106 -2.55 -31.10 12.90
CA LEU A 106 -2.37 -32.22 11.97
C LEU A 106 -1.90 -31.77 10.58
N ALA A 107 -2.33 -30.60 10.12
CA ALA A 107 -1.89 -30.04 8.83
C ALA A 107 -0.49 -29.42 8.87
N ALA A 108 -0.05 -28.93 10.04
CA ALA A 108 1.25 -28.30 10.23
C ALA A 108 2.35 -29.25 10.74
N ASP A 109 1.99 -30.41 11.28
CA ASP A 109 2.92 -31.42 11.79
C ASP A 109 3.70 -32.06 10.62
N THR A 110 4.76 -31.36 10.22
CA THR A 110 5.67 -31.75 9.14
C THR A 110 6.45 -33.00 9.52
N TYR A 111 6.58 -33.29 10.81
CA TYR A 111 7.42 -34.35 11.33
C TYR A 111 6.66 -35.53 11.98
N LYS A 112 5.33 -35.47 12.07
CA LYS A 112 4.45 -36.51 12.63
C LYS A 112 4.87 -36.95 14.03
N HIS A 113 5.29 -36.00 14.86
CA HIS A 113 5.76 -36.27 16.22
C HIS A 113 4.65 -36.15 17.27
N GLY A 114 3.45 -35.67 16.90
CA GLY A 114 2.30 -35.58 17.80
C GLY A 114 2.35 -34.41 18.79
N PHE A 115 3.34 -33.53 18.66
CA PHE A 115 3.43 -32.27 19.40
C PHE A 115 4.06 -31.19 18.51
N ILE A 116 3.72 -29.92 18.74
CA ILE A 116 4.30 -28.77 18.05
C ILE A 116 5.31 -28.09 18.98
N SER A 117 6.54 -27.90 18.48
CA SER A 117 7.56 -27.11 19.16
C SER A 117 7.22 -25.61 19.14
N LYS A 118 7.77 -24.84 20.09
CA LYS A 118 7.57 -23.38 20.14
C LYS A 118 8.00 -22.68 18.84
N SER A 119 9.06 -23.17 18.18
CA SER A 119 9.54 -22.68 16.89
C SER A 119 8.55 -22.93 15.76
N GLU A 120 7.99 -24.14 15.67
CA GLU A 120 6.97 -24.47 14.65
C GLU A 120 5.69 -23.66 14.86
N TYR A 121 5.26 -23.49 16.11
CA TYR A 121 4.12 -22.64 16.46
C TYR A 121 4.31 -21.20 15.95
N ILE A 122 5.51 -20.63 16.13
CA ILE A 122 5.83 -19.29 15.66
C ILE A 122 5.78 -19.22 14.12
N VAL A 123 6.33 -20.21 13.41
CA VAL A 123 6.31 -20.23 11.93
C VAL A 123 4.88 -20.34 11.40
N VAL A 124 4.06 -21.21 12.00
CA VAL A 124 2.63 -21.35 11.65
C VAL A 124 1.89 -20.03 11.88
N LYS A 125 2.07 -19.39 13.03
CA LYS A 125 1.42 -18.08 13.31
C LYS A 125 1.88 -16.98 12.36
N LEU A 126 3.16 -16.94 12.02
CA LEU A 126 3.69 -15.97 11.05
C LEU A 126 3.14 -16.20 9.64
N LYS A 127 2.90 -17.47 9.26
CA LYS A 127 2.24 -17.85 8.01
C LYS A 127 0.75 -17.45 8.01
N GLU A 128 0.00 -17.73 9.07
CA GLU A 128 -1.40 -17.31 9.21
C GLU A 128 -1.56 -15.78 9.19
N MET A 129 -0.59 -15.05 9.75
CA MET A 129 -0.53 -13.58 9.69
C MET A 129 -0.17 -13.04 8.30
N GLY A 130 0.13 -13.91 7.32
CA GLY A 130 0.57 -13.53 5.98
C GLY A 130 1.92 -12.81 5.96
N LYS A 131 2.73 -12.93 7.02
CA LYS A 131 4.06 -12.31 7.12
C LYS A 131 5.12 -13.10 6.37
N ILE A 132 4.91 -14.40 6.23
CA ILE A 132 5.81 -15.34 5.57
C ILE A 132 4.96 -16.23 4.67
N ARG A 133 5.43 -16.50 3.45
CA ARG A 133 4.78 -17.41 2.49
C ARG A 133 5.52 -18.74 2.44
N ASP A 134 4.86 -19.80 1.98
CA ASP A 134 5.46 -21.13 1.80
C ASP A 134 6.73 -21.12 0.95
N ILE A 135 6.79 -20.26 -0.06
CA ILE A 135 7.96 -20.08 -0.92
C ILE A 135 9.17 -19.59 -0.11
N ASP A 136 8.93 -18.66 0.82
CA ASP A 136 9.96 -18.07 1.67
C ASP A 136 10.45 -19.11 2.70
N ILE A 137 9.54 -19.91 3.27
CA ILE A 137 9.85 -21.02 4.18
C ILE A 137 10.72 -22.07 3.46
N ASN A 138 10.29 -22.56 2.29
CA ASN A 138 11.02 -23.55 1.51
C ASN A 138 12.41 -23.07 1.11
N LYS A 139 12.58 -21.78 0.85
CA LYS A 139 13.90 -21.20 0.56
C LYS A 139 14.84 -21.29 1.76
N VAL A 140 14.34 -21.02 2.97
CA VAL A 140 15.13 -21.13 4.21
C VAL A 140 15.42 -22.60 4.53
N VAL A 141 14.45 -23.50 4.35
CA VAL A 141 14.65 -24.95 4.51
C VAL A 141 15.73 -25.46 3.54
N ASN A 142 15.65 -25.10 2.26
CA ASN A 142 16.67 -25.46 1.28
C ASN A 142 18.07 -24.89 1.60
N GLN A 143 18.16 -23.77 2.31
CA GLN A 143 19.43 -23.23 2.79
C GLN A 143 19.94 -24.02 4.00
N PHE A 144 19.03 -24.43 4.87
CA PHE A 144 19.33 -25.27 6.03
C PHE A 144 19.83 -26.65 5.58
N ASP A 145 19.13 -27.31 4.65
CA ASP A 145 19.48 -28.64 4.15
C ASP A 145 20.86 -28.68 3.46
N LYS A 146 21.29 -27.56 2.89
CA LYS A 146 22.66 -27.41 2.34
C LYS A 146 23.74 -27.39 3.42
N LEU A 147 23.41 -26.86 4.59
CA LEU A 147 24.30 -26.76 5.74
C LEU A 147 24.20 -27.98 6.67
N ASP A 148 23.15 -28.78 6.53
CA ASP A 148 22.92 -30.03 7.26
C ASP A 148 22.78 -31.23 6.29
N PRO A 149 23.85 -31.62 5.60
CA PRO A 149 23.82 -32.76 4.68
C PRO A 149 23.50 -34.09 5.39
N ASN A 150 23.65 -34.15 6.72
CA ASN A 150 23.36 -35.33 7.52
C ASN A 150 21.91 -35.38 8.01
N SER A 151 21.08 -34.36 7.70
CA SER A 151 19.67 -34.26 8.12
C SER A 151 19.48 -34.47 9.63
N LEU A 152 20.43 -33.96 10.43
CA LEU A 152 20.41 -34.08 11.89
C LEU A 152 19.42 -33.10 12.54
N GLY A 153 18.87 -32.16 11.76
CA GLY A 153 18.00 -31.08 12.24
C GLY A 153 18.77 -30.05 13.08
N LYS A 154 20.10 -30.03 12.97
CA LYS A 154 20.99 -29.18 13.77
C LYS A 154 22.22 -28.82 12.93
N ILE A 155 22.53 -27.54 12.83
CA ILE A 155 23.78 -27.07 12.23
C ILE A 155 24.82 -26.93 13.33
N THR A 156 25.94 -27.64 13.21
CA THR A 156 27.04 -27.53 14.17
C THR A 156 28.10 -26.53 13.69
N LEU A 157 28.92 -26.00 14.61
CA LEU A 157 30.00 -25.06 14.26
C LEU A 157 30.97 -25.63 13.20
N PRO A 158 31.36 -26.91 13.24
CA PRO A 158 32.13 -27.54 12.18
C PRO A 158 31.45 -27.51 10.80
N ASP A 159 30.14 -27.74 10.72
CA ASP A 159 29.40 -27.71 9.46
C ASP A 159 29.39 -26.32 8.83
N LEU A 160 29.33 -25.28 9.68
CA LEU A 160 29.34 -23.88 9.27
C LEU A 160 30.74 -23.40 8.80
N LEU A 161 31.80 -23.94 9.41
CA LEU A 161 33.20 -23.71 9.02
C LEU A 161 33.57 -24.45 7.73
N GLY A 162 33.07 -25.67 7.54
CA GLY A 162 33.28 -26.45 6.31
C GLY A 162 32.59 -25.89 5.07
N ALA A 163 31.51 -25.11 5.24
CA ALA A 163 30.81 -24.45 4.13
C ALA A 163 31.44 -23.12 3.67
N LEU A 164 32.42 -22.58 4.43
CA LEU A 164 33.11 -21.31 4.17
C LEU A 164 34.50 -21.47 3.54
N LEU A 165 35.01 -22.70 3.46
CA LEU A 165 36.27 -23.10 2.81
C LEU A 165 35.99 -23.81 1.49
#